data_AF-A0A651HT13-F1
#
_entry.id   AF-A0A651HT13-F1
#
_cell.length_a   1.000
_cell.length_b   1.000
_cell.length_c   1.000
_cell.angle_alpha   90.00
_cell.angle_beta   90.00
_cell.angle_gamma   90.00
#
_symmetry.space_group_name_H-M   'P 1'
#
loop_
_entity.id
_entity.type
_entity.pdbx_description
1 polymer ?
#
loop_
_entity_poly.entity_id
_entity_poly.type
_entity_poly.pdbx_seq_one_letter_code
_entity_poly.pdbx_strand_id
1 'polypeptide(L)'
;MMPSSFGVRAVGRLGAPSLFLFVLALAACIPGEPPAPAPEPGVQDTAGPREVTPDPRRPVRLQILHTNDVHGRLLPQVVDGDTIGGAAVLSAHLDSLRARFDGPTVVLSGGDIMQGTAISNLAWGRPLIEVHNRKGYHAAVLGNHEFDWGLDTLRARVGESEFPWLAANIHGPEGTDPPDWFRPWIVWEEDGVRVGIVGIALASTPEVVIAGRTEDLVFSDEAQALRRAVSEVLGQGVDFVVALTHVGAICSHPGEEPEERSQGCEGLAMDVLREAGEGVDVFLAAHTHARNLAEVDGTLLLQSPAYTEGISVARLERAAGLERTAGNVEVTYAAIIPPRAVEVDPDTAMARVVDEWVARVGPILDEPVAELAEPFSNAERRAVENPAGNLMADAQRWATGADVGLVNNGSLRRGLPQGPVTFGILYEFQPFQNELVRIEVDGALLREILEFGLTEAGEPWTHISGLRVRYDPRAPEGERITSILRDDGTPVAPRDRLTIGTSEFLAAGGDGYVALAQGRIQRTGVVDVDALIEYLRHLGDPVGAPATGRWDGS
;
A
#
# COMPACT_ATOMS: atom_id res chain seq x y z
N MET A 1 -34.82 -34.05 -23.43
CA MET A 1 -34.73 -34.84 -22.19
C MET A 1 -33.77 -34.12 -21.25
N MET A 2 -34.32 -33.31 -20.35
CA MET A 2 -33.72 -32.95 -19.06
C MET A 2 -34.39 -33.85 -17.99
N PRO A 3 -33.93 -33.89 -16.72
CA PRO A 3 -32.57 -33.80 -16.19
C PRO A 3 -32.32 -34.88 -15.10
N SER A 4 -31.10 -34.98 -14.57
CA SER A 4 -30.85 -35.61 -13.26
C SER A 4 -30.00 -34.70 -12.39
N SER A 5 -30.68 -34.08 -11.43
CA SER A 5 -30.17 -33.25 -10.34
C SER A 5 -29.52 -34.10 -9.26
N PHE A 6 -28.33 -33.71 -8.80
CA PHE A 6 -27.79 -34.11 -7.50
C PHE A 6 -28.00 -32.97 -6.51
N GLY A 7 -28.70 -33.27 -5.42
CA GLY A 7 -28.84 -32.41 -4.24
C GLY A 7 -28.39 -33.15 -2.99
N VAL A 8 -27.64 -32.47 -2.13
CA VAL A 8 -27.36 -32.89 -0.74
C VAL A 8 -27.35 -31.60 0.09
N ARG A 9 -28.49 -31.25 0.69
CA ARG A 9 -28.86 -31.32 2.12
C ARG A 9 -28.33 -30.18 3.00
N ALA A 10 -29.25 -29.27 3.28
CA ALA A 10 -29.21 -28.30 4.36
C ALA A 10 -29.22 -28.98 5.74
N VAL A 11 -28.42 -28.46 6.66
CA VAL A 11 -28.42 -28.83 8.08
C VAL A 11 -29.50 -28.01 8.80
N GLY A 12 -30.41 -28.73 9.45
CA GLY A 12 -31.58 -28.19 10.14
C GLY A 12 -31.26 -27.60 11.52
N ARG A 13 -31.97 -26.52 11.83
CA ARG A 13 -32.15 -25.93 13.16
C ARG A 13 -32.87 -26.90 14.10
N LEU A 14 -32.35 -27.03 15.32
CA LEU A 14 -33.05 -27.48 16.54
C LEU A 14 -32.62 -26.44 17.59
N GLY A 15 -33.49 -25.70 18.28
CA GLY A 15 -34.72 -26.13 18.93
C GLY A 15 -34.43 -26.23 20.43
N ALA A 16 -34.51 -25.10 21.14
CA ALA A 16 -34.33 -25.01 22.59
C ALA A 16 -35.38 -25.82 23.36
N PRO A 17 -35.09 -26.15 24.64
CA PRO A 17 -36.10 -25.91 25.66
C PRO A 17 -35.55 -25.16 26.87
N SER A 18 -36.39 -24.24 27.34
CA SER A 18 -36.30 -23.59 28.64
C SER A 18 -36.40 -24.59 29.80
N LEU A 19 -35.59 -24.41 30.85
CA LEU A 19 -35.89 -24.94 32.17
C LEU A 19 -35.59 -23.88 33.23
N PHE A 20 -36.66 -23.40 33.85
CA PHE A 20 -36.68 -22.64 35.10
C PHE A 20 -36.43 -23.60 36.27
N LEU A 21 -35.54 -23.30 37.23
CA LEU A 21 -35.78 -23.61 38.64
C LEU A 21 -34.87 -22.85 39.61
N PHE A 22 -35.47 -22.57 40.77
CA PHE A 22 -35.08 -21.69 41.87
C PHE A 22 -33.95 -22.24 42.78
N VAL A 23 -33.08 -21.30 43.20
CA VAL A 23 -32.51 -21.03 44.56
C VAL A 23 -32.20 -22.22 45.49
N LEU A 24 -30.93 -22.30 45.94
CA LEU A 24 -30.62 -22.51 47.37
C LEU A 24 -29.26 -21.90 47.74
N ALA A 25 -29.29 -20.99 48.71
CA ALA A 25 -28.13 -20.41 49.37
C ALA A 25 -27.53 -21.39 50.39
N LEU A 26 -26.20 -21.43 50.49
CA LEU A 26 -25.48 -22.04 51.61
C LEU A 26 -24.35 -21.12 52.04
N ALA A 27 -24.53 -20.56 53.22
CA ALA A 27 -23.57 -19.75 53.95
C ALA A 27 -22.45 -20.64 54.52
N ALA A 28 -21.20 -20.16 54.44
CA ALA A 28 -20.09 -20.69 55.23
C ALA A 28 -19.49 -19.55 56.06
N CYS A 29 -19.47 -19.75 57.37
CA CYS A 29 -18.97 -18.84 58.39
C CYS A 29 -17.44 -18.68 58.34
N ILE A 30 -16.96 -17.44 58.46
CA ILE A 30 -15.59 -17.12 58.89
C ILE A 30 -15.70 -16.18 60.12
N PRO A 31 -14.93 -16.39 61.20
CA PRO A 31 -15.06 -15.63 62.46
C PRO A 31 -14.60 -14.17 62.32
N GLY A 32 -15.32 -13.28 63.01
CA GLY A 32 -15.20 -11.82 62.90
C GLY A 32 -13.99 -11.18 63.56
N GLU A 33 -13.53 -10.11 62.92
CA GLU A 33 -12.59 -9.11 63.41
C GLU A 33 -13.34 -8.04 64.23
N PRO A 34 -12.77 -7.48 65.31
CA PRO A 34 -13.45 -6.51 66.16
C PRO A 34 -13.69 -5.17 65.44
N PRO A 35 -14.77 -4.44 65.76
CA PRO A 35 -15.16 -3.23 65.04
C PRO A 35 -14.19 -2.07 65.29
N ALA A 36 -13.80 -1.40 64.20
CA ALA A 36 -13.06 -0.15 64.22
C ALA A 36 -13.90 1.00 64.81
N PRO A 37 -13.26 2.00 65.46
CA PRO A 37 -13.96 3.13 66.07
C PRO A 37 -14.65 4.03 65.03
N ALA A 38 -15.75 4.64 65.44
CA ALA A 38 -16.60 5.49 64.59
C ALA A 38 -15.85 6.71 64.04
N PRO A 39 -16.05 7.08 62.75
CA PRO A 39 -15.46 8.28 62.19
C PRO A 39 -16.20 9.54 62.64
N GLU A 40 -15.46 10.63 62.86
CA GLU A 40 -16.00 11.97 63.10
C GLU A 40 -16.80 12.48 61.89
N PRO A 41 -17.79 13.38 62.09
CA PRO A 41 -18.63 13.88 61.00
C PRO A 41 -17.81 14.74 60.02
N GLY A 42 -17.43 14.12 58.90
CA GLY A 42 -16.83 14.79 57.75
C GLY A 42 -17.86 15.65 57.00
N VAL A 43 -17.45 16.87 56.69
CA VAL A 43 -18.16 17.83 55.85
C VAL A 43 -18.55 17.17 54.52
N GLN A 44 -19.84 17.22 54.18
CA GLN A 44 -20.34 16.82 52.87
C GLN A 44 -19.82 17.83 51.83
N ASP A 45 -18.85 17.41 51.02
CA ASP A 45 -18.47 18.12 49.80
C ASP A 45 -19.52 17.83 48.72
N THR A 46 -20.51 18.73 48.62
CA THR A 46 -21.46 18.75 47.51
C THR A 46 -20.81 19.41 46.30
N ALA A 47 -19.87 18.72 45.66
CA ALA A 47 -19.39 19.07 44.33
C ALA A 47 -19.88 17.99 43.36
N GLY A 48 -20.83 18.34 42.49
CA GLY A 48 -21.15 17.54 41.32
C GLY A 48 -19.93 17.41 40.38
N PRO A 49 -20.03 16.67 39.27
CA PRO A 49 -18.95 16.60 38.29
C PRO A 49 -18.58 18.03 37.88
N ARG A 50 -17.36 18.45 38.20
CA ARG A 50 -16.83 19.72 37.70
C ARG A 50 -16.64 19.56 36.20
N GLU A 51 -17.49 20.22 35.43
CA GLU A 51 -17.18 20.62 34.07
C GLU A 51 -15.82 21.35 34.13
N VAL A 52 -14.77 20.71 33.60
CA VAL A 52 -13.45 21.32 33.51
C VAL A 52 -13.55 22.34 32.38
N THR A 53 -13.92 23.58 32.71
CA THR A 53 -13.77 24.69 31.78
C THR A 53 -12.27 24.87 31.50
N PRO A 54 -11.81 24.85 30.24
CA PRO A 54 -10.40 25.05 29.91
C PRO A 54 -9.85 26.34 30.54
N ASP A 55 -8.66 26.30 31.15
CA ASP A 55 -7.99 27.52 31.61
C ASP A 55 -7.66 28.38 30.38
N PRO A 56 -8.24 29.59 30.24
CA PRO A 56 -8.07 30.43 29.05
C PRO A 56 -6.62 30.94 28.85
N ARG A 57 -5.68 30.54 29.72
CA ARG A 57 -4.26 30.90 29.65
C ARG A 57 -3.35 29.77 29.18
N ARG A 58 -3.84 28.54 29.02
CA ARG A 58 -3.03 27.41 28.52
C ARG A 58 -3.26 27.21 27.02
N PRO A 59 -2.21 27.07 26.19
CA PRO A 59 -2.38 26.81 24.78
C PRO A 59 -3.12 25.49 24.56
N VAL A 60 -3.94 25.45 23.51
CA VAL A 60 -4.53 24.22 22.95
C VAL A 60 -3.42 23.51 22.20
N ARG A 61 -3.17 22.23 22.50
CA ARG A 61 -2.05 21.47 21.94
C ARG A 61 -2.55 20.21 21.24
N LEU A 62 -1.84 19.80 20.19
CA LEU A 62 -2.10 18.57 19.45
C LEU A 62 -0.79 17.92 19.03
N GLN A 63 -0.68 16.60 19.16
CA GLN A 63 0.33 15.82 18.46
C GLN A 63 -0.31 14.99 17.35
N ILE A 64 0.33 14.98 16.19
CA ILE A 64 -0.03 14.17 15.04
C ILE A 64 1.10 13.16 14.84
N LEU A 65 0.75 11.88 14.85
CA LEU A 65 1.62 10.79 14.39
C LEU A 65 1.08 10.27 13.07
N HIS A 66 1.93 10.12 12.08
CA HIS A 66 1.52 9.72 10.74
C HIS A 66 2.47 8.68 10.16
N THR A 67 1.87 7.65 9.56
CA THR A 67 2.56 6.64 8.74
C THR A 67 1.89 6.58 7.37
N ASN A 68 2.61 6.20 6.33
CA ASN A 68 2.08 6.00 5.00
C ASN A 68 2.80 4.83 4.32
N ASP A 69 2.19 4.28 3.27
CA ASP A 69 2.81 3.30 2.37
C ASP A 69 3.42 2.11 3.15
N VAL A 70 2.67 1.62 4.15
CA VAL A 70 3.10 0.49 5.01
C VAL A 70 3.28 -0.78 4.17
N HIS A 71 2.50 -0.92 3.10
CA HIS A 71 2.63 -1.97 2.09
C HIS A 71 2.69 -3.39 2.65
N GLY A 72 1.81 -3.70 3.61
CA GLY A 72 1.79 -5.04 4.20
C GLY A 72 3.03 -5.37 5.04
N ARG A 73 3.87 -4.40 5.43
CA ARG A 73 5.13 -4.66 6.15
C ARG A 73 4.89 -4.99 7.63
N LEU A 74 4.63 -6.27 7.92
CA LEU A 74 4.51 -6.77 9.31
C LEU A 74 5.86 -7.03 9.98
N LEU A 75 6.83 -7.56 9.23
CA LEU A 75 8.15 -7.92 9.73
C LEU A 75 9.12 -6.74 9.59
N PRO A 76 10.08 -6.60 10.51
CA PRO A 76 11.11 -5.58 10.41
C PRO A 76 12.05 -5.87 9.22
N GLN A 77 12.82 -4.85 8.85
CA GLN A 77 13.81 -4.92 7.77
C GLN A 77 15.14 -4.34 8.21
N VAL A 78 16.21 -4.70 7.51
CA VAL A 78 17.56 -4.16 7.77
C VAL A 78 17.84 -3.05 6.75
N VAL A 79 18.01 -1.83 7.24
CA VAL A 79 18.36 -0.64 6.44
C VAL A 79 19.62 -0.04 7.04
N ASP A 80 20.68 0.08 6.23
CA ASP A 80 22.00 0.57 6.65
C ASP A 80 22.58 -0.11 7.90
N GLY A 81 22.26 -1.39 8.08
CA GLY A 81 22.72 -2.21 9.21
C GLY A 81 21.81 -2.18 10.43
N ASP A 82 20.80 -1.31 10.45
CA ASP A 82 19.83 -1.22 11.54
C ASP A 82 18.56 -2.00 11.24
N THR A 83 18.02 -2.67 12.26
CA THR A 83 16.69 -3.28 12.18
C THR A 83 15.63 -2.19 12.40
N ILE A 84 14.84 -1.90 11.38
CA ILE A 84 13.85 -0.82 11.35
C ILE A 84 12.46 -1.39 11.07
N GLY A 85 11.45 -0.78 11.69
CA GLY A 85 10.07 -0.97 11.30
C GLY A 85 9.51 -2.36 11.63
N GLY A 86 8.50 -2.77 10.87
CA GLY A 86 7.65 -3.91 11.21
C GLY A 86 6.67 -3.56 12.33
N ALA A 87 5.55 -4.28 12.38
CA ALA A 87 4.42 -3.94 13.22
C ALA A 87 4.77 -3.85 14.71
N ALA A 88 5.64 -4.73 15.23
CA ALA A 88 6.00 -4.75 16.64
C ALA A 88 6.88 -3.56 17.08
N VAL A 89 7.87 -3.19 16.27
CA VAL A 89 8.78 -2.05 16.57
C VAL A 89 8.05 -0.73 16.33
N LEU A 90 7.32 -0.61 15.22
CA LEU A 90 6.48 0.54 14.92
C LEU A 90 5.49 0.80 16.06
N SER A 91 4.84 -0.26 16.54
CA SER A 91 3.88 -0.19 17.65
C SER A 91 4.49 0.38 18.92
N ALA A 92 5.67 -0.10 19.31
CA ALA A 92 6.37 0.38 20.51
C ALA A 92 6.79 1.86 20.37
N HIS A 93 7.21 2.28 19.17
CA HIS A 93 7.52 3.68 18.89
C HIS A 93 6.29 4.58 18.96
N LEU A 94 5.15 4.17 18.38
CA LEU A 94 3.90 4.92 18.49
C LEU A 94 3.48 5.11 19.96
N ASP A 95 3.56 4.04 20.76
CA ASP A 95 3.23 4.10 22.19
C ASP A 95 4.20 5.00 22.97
N SER A 96 5.50 4.95 22.67
CA SER A 96 6.53 5.83 23.24
C SER A 96 6.32 7.31 22.85
N LEU A 97 5.94 7.58 21.61
CA LEU A 97 5.68 8.95 21.13
C LEU A 97 4.42 9.54 21.76
N ARG A 98 3.35 8.74 21.91
CA ARG A 98 2.16 9.13 22.66
C ARG A 98 2.49 9.47 24.11
N ALA A 99 3.24 8.62 24.80
CA ALA A 99 3.57 8.81 26.21
C ALA A 99 4.49 10.03 26.48
N ARG A 100 5.25 10.49 25.48
CA ARG A 100 6.16 11.64 25.60
C ARG A 100 5.50 13.00 25.36
N PHE A 101 4.21 13.04 25.02
CA PHE A 101 3.49 14.28 24.76
C PHE A 101 2.38 14.51 25.80
N ASP A 102 2.31 15.72 26.32
CA ASP A 102 1.31 16.14 27.31
C ASP A 102 0.12 16.81 26.59
N GLY A 103 -0.72 15.99 25.94
CA GLY A 103 -1.92 16.44 25.26
C GLY A 103 -2.50 15.38 24.29
N PRO A 104 -3.64 15.70 23.64
CA PRO A 104 -4.28 14.81 22.69
C PRO A 104 -3.34 14.41 21.54
N THR A 105 -3.36 13.14 21.16
CA THR A 105 -2.53 12.60 20.07
C THR A 105 -3.39 11.85 19.05
N VAL A 106 -3.45 12.38 17.83
CA VAL A 106 -4.03 11.65 16.70
C VAL A 106 -2.96 10.80 16.00
N VAL A 107 -3.37 9.63 15.54
CA VAL A 107 -2.53 8.69 14.79
C VAL A 107 -3.23 8.38 13.48
N LEU A 108 -2.59 8.71 12.36
CA LEU A 108 -3.21 8.76 11.04
C LEU A 108 -2.42 7.92 10.05
N SER A 109 -3.11 7.37 9.05
CA SER A 109 -2.47 6.64 7.95
C SER A 109 -2.72 7.30 6.60
N GLY A 110 -1.65 7.57 5.85
CA GLY A 110 -1.70 8.14 4.50
C GLY A 110 -2.20 7.17 3.42
N GLY A 111 -2.60 5.94 3.77
CA GLY A 111 -3.03 4.91 2.80
C GLY A 111 -1.89 3.98 2.38
N ASP A 112 -2.17 3.14 1.38
CA ASP A 112 -1.33 2.03 0.92
C ASP A 112 -0.88 1.14 2.08
N ILE A 113 -1.88 0.72 2.85
CA ILE A 113 -1.66 -0.08 4.06
C ILE A 113 -1.47 -1.55 3.70
N MET A 114 -2.31 -2.05 2.79
CA MET A 114 -2.63 -3.47 2.73
C MET A 114 -1.75 -4.27 1.78
N GLN A 115 -1.51 -3.79 0.57
CA GLN A 115 -0.81 -4.54 -0.45
C GLN A 115 0.71 -4.41 -0.31
N GLY A 116 1.46 -5.50 -0.44
CA GLY A 116 2.91 -5.45 -0.68
C GLY A 116 3.63 -6.75 -0.34
N THR A 117 3.69 -7.10 0.96
CA THR A 117 4.33 -8.37 1.36
C THR A 117 3.41 -9.58 1.15
N ALA A 118 4.02 -10.76 0.97
CA ALA A 118 3.27 -12.01 0.81
C ALA A 118 2.36 -12.33 2.01
N ILE A 119 2.79 -12.00 3.24
CA ILE A 119 1.99 -12.23 4.46
C ILE A 119 0.68 -11.44 4.40
N SER A 120 0.74 -10.21 3.90
CA SER A 120 -0.46 -9.38 3.77
C SER A 120 -1.28 -9.74 2.53
N ASN A 121 -0.63 -9.99 1.40
CA ASN A 121 -1.30 -10.24 0.13
C ASN A 121 -2.06 -11.58 0.13
N LEU A 122 -1.45 -12.64 0.66
CA LEU A 122 -2.10 -13.94 0.87
C LEU A 122 -3.15 -13.92 2.00
N ALA A 123 -3.35 -12.76 2.64
CA ALA A 123 -4.38 -12.51 3.61
C ALA A 123 -5.27 -11.31 3.21
N TRP A 124 -5.18 -10.85 1.96
CA TRP A 124 -5.99 -9.77 1.38
C TRP A 124 -6.02 -8.51 2.27
N GLY A 125 -4.88 -8.15 2.87
CA GLY A 125 -4.73 -6.95 3.70
C GLY A 125 -5.15 -7.07 5.16
N ARG A 126 -5.84 -8.16 5.56
CA ARG A 126 -6.35 -8.36 6.92
C ARG A 126 -5.32 -8.15 8.05
N PRO A 127 -4.07 -8.62 7.92
CA PRO A 127 -3.11 -8.50 9.02
C PRO A 127 -2.85 -7.04 9.39
N LEU A 128 -2.79 -6.15 8.38
CA LEU A 128 -2.49 -4.75 8.64
C LEU A 128 -3.72 -3.98 9.14
N ILE A 129 -4.93 -4.36 8.74
CA ILE A 129 -6.15 -3.84 9.37
C ILE A 129 -6.16 -4.18 10.87
N GLU A 130 -5.79 -5.41 11.23
CA GLU A 130 -5.70 -5.81 12.64
C GLU A 130 -4.62 -5.03 13.40
N VAL A 131 -3.44 -4.81 12.80
CA VAL A 131 -2.38 -3.96 13.38
C VAL A 131 -2.90 -2.54 13.64
N HIS A 132 -3.57 -1.92 12.66
CA HIS A 132 -4.08 -0.55 12.78
C HIS A 132 -5.20 -0.44 13.83
N ASN A 133 -6.12 -1.40 13.88
CA ASN A 133 -7.16 -1.47 14.91
C ASN A 133 -6.55 -1.54 16.31
N ARG A 134 -5.63 -2.51 16.53
CA ARG A 134 -4.97 -2.71 17.84
C ARG A 134 -4.13 -1.53 18.28
N LYS A 135 -3.61 -0.73 17.34
CA LYS A 135 -2.83 0.47 17.65
C LYS A 135 -3.67 1.74 17.73
N GLY A 136 -4.98 1.67 17.48
CA GLY A 136 -5.87 2.82 17.61
C GLY A 136 -5.52 3.93 16.64
N TYR A 137 -5.41 3.60 15.35
CA TYR A 137 -5.43 4.63 14.31
C TYR A 137 -6.78 5.34 14.32
N HIS A 138 -6.76 6.66 14.09
CA HIS A 138 -7.94 7.51 14.17
C HIS A 138 -8.61 7.72 12.82
N ALA A 139 -7.84 7.62 11.73
CA ALA A 139 -8.32 7.61 10.36
C ALA A 139 -7.23 7.09 9.42
N ALA A 140 -7.63 6.62 8.25
CA ALA A 140 -6.76 6.34 7.12
C ALA A 140 -7.33 6.96 5.84
N VAL A 141 -6.49 7.31 4.88
CA VAL A 141 -6.92 7.65 3.53
C VAL A 141 -6.86 6.44 2.61
N LEU A 142 -7.76 6.40 1.62
CA LEU A 142 -7.69 5.42 0.55
C LEU A 142 -6.50 5.72 -0.36
N GLY A 143 -5.47 4.88 -0.31
CA GLY A 143 -4.40 4.86 -1.30
C GLY A 143 -4.79 4.07 -2.55
N ASN A 144 -3.96 4.11 -3.59
CA ASN A 144 -4.29 3.39 -4.82
C ASN A 144 -4.26 1.86 -4.60
N HIS A 145 -3.38 1.36 -3.74
CA HIS A 145 -3.24 -0.07 -3.51
C HIS A 145 -4.35 -0.67 -2.64
N GLU A 146 -5.19 0.16 -2.02
CA GLU A 146 -6.45 -0.31 -1.43
C GLU A 146 -7.41 -0.92 -2.47
N PHE A 147 -7.27 -0.57 -3.75
CA PHE A 147 -8.15 -0.99 -4.85
C PHE A 147 -7.66 -2.24 -5.59
N ASP A 148 -6.45 -2.75 -5.32
CA ASP A 148 -5.82 -3.85 -6.08
C ASP A 148 -6.67 -5.11 -6.15
N TRP A 149 -7.38 -5.44 -5.07
CA TRP A 149 -8.28 -6.60 -5.01
C TRP A 149 -9.75 -6.28 -5.31
N GLY A 150 -10.03 -5.06 -5.77
CA GLY A 150 -11.36 -4.59 -6.17
C GLY A 150 -12.24 -4.15 -4.99
N LEU A 151 -13.37 -3.52 -5.34
CA LEU A 151 -14.24 -2.86 -4.36
C LEU A 151 -14.83 -3.80 -3.32
N ASP A 152 -15.11 -5.06 -3.64
CA ASP A 152 -15.63 -6.03 -2.68
C ASP A 152 -14.64 -6.32 -1.56
N THR A 153 -13.36 -6.50 -1.92
CA THR A 153 -12.30 -6.73 -0.93
C THR A 153 -12.07 -5.47 -0.10
N LEU A 154 -12.00 -4.31 -0.75
CA LEU A 154 -11.84 -3.03 -0.06
C LEU A 154 -12.97 -2.78 0.94
N ARG A 155 -14.24 -2.95 0.53
CA ARG A 155 -15.40 -2.82 1.42
C ARG A 155 -15.36 -3.78 2.60
N ALA A 156 -14.89 -5.01 2.37
CA ALA A 156 -14.71 -5.97 3.47
C ALA A 156 -13.64 -5.49 4.46
N ARG A 157 -12.51 -4.94 3.98
CA ARG A 157 -11.44 -4.41 4.84
C ARG A 157 -11.88 -3.16 5.60
N VAL A 158 -12.59 -2.26 4.94
CA VAL A 158 -13.22 -1.09 5.55
C VAL A 158 -14.21 -1.50 6.64
N GLY A 159 -15.04 -2.52 6.41
CA GLY A 159 -15.96 -3.05 7.41
C GLY A 159 -15.29 -3.77 8.59
N GLU A 160 -14.02 -4.18 8.44
CA GLU A 160 -13.19 -4.76 9.50
C GLU A 160 -12.38 -3.69 10.27
N SER A 161 -12.30 -2.46 9.76
CA SER A 161 -11.57 -1.35 10.39
C SER A 161 -12.35 -0.75 11.56
N GLU A 162 -11.66 -0.49 12.67
CA GLU A 162 -12.16 0.28 13.81
C GLU A 162 -11.95 1.80 13.66
N PHE A 163 -11.45 2.21 12.49
CA PHE A 163 -11.19 3.59 12.10
C PHE A 163 -11.90 3.91 10.78
N PRO A 164 -12.33 5.17 10.57
CA PRO A 164 -12.90 5.60 9.31
C PRO A 164 -11.84 5.72 8.21
N TRP A 165 -12.21 5.30 7.01
CA TRP A 165 -11.48 5.59 5.78
C TRP A 165 -11.94 6.92 5.18
N LEU A 166 -11.01 7.71 4.66
CA LEU A 166 -11.24 9.06 4.18
C LEU A 166 -10.88 9.25 2.70
N ALA A 167 -11.75 9.91 1.93
CA ALA A 167 -11.49 10.41 0.58
C ALA A 167 -12.57 11.42 0.16
N ALA A 168 -12.22 12.71 0.09
CA ALA A 168 -13.14 13.78 -0.31
C ALA A 168 -13.29 13.95 -1.82
N ASN A 169 -12.38 13.35 -2.59
CA ASN A 169 -12.33 13.44 -4.04
C ASN A 169 -12.79 12.16 -4.75
N ILE A 170 -13.37 11.20 -4.04
CA ILE A 170 -13.96 9.99 -4.61
C ILE A 170 -15.47 10.01 -4.42
N HIS A 171 -16.21 9.82 -5.52
CA HIS A 171 -17.66 9.84 -5.57
C HIS A 171 -18.21 8.55 -6.14
N GLY A 172 -19.49 8.27 -5.89
CA GLY A 172 -20.22 7.24 -6.61
C GLY A 172 -20.39 7.58 -8.11
N PRO A 173 -21.01 6.69 -8.89
CA PRO A 173 -21.16 6.86 -10.35
C PRO A 173 -21.95 8.11 -10.74
N GLU A 174 -22.84 8.59 -9.86
CA GLU A 174 -23.64 9.80 -10.06
C GLU A 174 -22.84 11.09 -9.83
N GLY A 175 -21.62 10.99 -9.27
CA GLY A 175 -20.64 12.07 -9.20
C GLY A 175 -20.90 13.16 -8.14
N THR A 176 -21.83 12.94 -7.20
CA THR A 176 -22.20 13.97 -6.21
C THR A 176 -21.78 13.66 -4.77
N ASP A 177 -21.81 12.39 -4.38
CA ASP A 177 -21.58 11.98 -2.99
C ASP A 177 -20.61 10.79 -2.92
N PRO A 178 -19.77 10.73 -1.86
CA PRO A 178 -18.98 9.54 -1.58
C PRO A 178 -19.91 8.37 -1.20
N PRO A 179 -19.56 7.13 -1.60
CA PRO A 179 -20.16 5.92 -1.06
C PRO A 179 -20.17 5.89 0.48
N ASP A 180 -21.17 5.22 1.05
CA ASP A 180 -21.47 5.21 2.49
C ASP A 180 -20.44 4.50 3.40
N TRP A 181 -19.48 3.79 2.80
CA TRP A 181 -18.45 3.04 3.51
C TRP A 181 -17.17 3.85 3.76
N PHE A 182 -17.04 5.07 3.23
CA PHE A 182 -15.97 6.00 3.61
C PHE A 182 -16.52 7.42 3.74
N ARG A 183 -15.69 8.36 4.21
CA ARG A 183 -16.10 9.75 4.48
C ARG A 183 -15.17 10.74 3.78
N PRO A 184 -15.61 11.94 3.43
CA PRO A 184 -14.70 12.96 2.89
C PRO A 184 -13.73 13.46 3.97
N TRP A 185 -14.24 13.61 5.19
CA TRP A 185 -13.53 14.13 6.35
C TRP A 185 -14.21 13.68 7.65
N ILE A 186 -13.53 13.88 8.77
CA ILE A 186 -14.08 13.75 10.13
C ILE A 186 -13.69 14.95 11.00
N VAL A 187 -14.46 15.18 12.06
CA VAL A 187 -14.01 15.98 13.21
C VAL A 187 -13.76 15.01 14.36
N TRP A 188 -12.51 14.91 14.77
CA TRP A 188 -12.10 14.15 15.95
C TRP A 188 -12.00 15.09 17.15
N GLU A 189 -12.39 14.62 18.34
CA GLU A 189 -12.39 15.42 19.56
C GLU A 189 -11.87 14.60 20.74
N GLU A 190 -10.89 15.13 21.47
CA GLU A 190 -10.35 14.57 22.71
C GLU A 190 -9.89 15.72 23.61
N ASP A 191 -10.16 15.63 24.92
CA ASP A 191 -9.88 16.66 25.93
C ASP A 191 -10.31 18.09 25.52
N GLY A 192 -11.42 18.18 24.77
CA GLY A 192 -11.97 19.44 24.27
C GLY A 192 -11.22 20.06 23.08
N VAL A 193 -10.23 19.37 22.52
CA VAL A 193 -9.50 19.76 21.31
C VAL A 193 -10.18 19.15 20.10
N ARG A 194 -10.62 19.98 19.14
CA ARG A 194 -11.35 19.55 17.94
C ARG A 194 -10.45 19.61 16.71
N VAL A 195 -10.24 18.48 16.04
CA VAL A 195 -9.35 18.35 14.89
C VAL A 195 -10.17 17.94 13.68
N GLY A 196 -10.15 18.78 12.66
CA GLY A 196 -10.67 18.46 11.34
C GLY A 196 -9.66 17.65 10.53
N ILE A 197 -10.04 16.46 10.08
CA ILE A 197 -9.15 15.59 9.28
C ILE A 197 -9.82 15.38 7.93
N VAL A 198 -9.22 15.91 6.88
CA VAL A 198 -9.71 15.83 5.48
C VAL A 198 -8.91 14.78 4.74
N GLY A 199 -9.58 13.83 4.07
CA GLY A 199 -8.92 12.81 3.26
C GLY A 199 -8.88 13.17 1.79
N ILE A 200 -7.75 12.96 1.11
CA ILE A 200 -7.62 13.11 -0.35
C ILE A 200 -6.88 11.92 -0.93
N ALA A 201 -7.53 11.17 -1.81
CA ALA A 201 -6.91 10.08 -2.56
C ALA A 201 -6.24 10.59 -3.85
N LEU A 202 -5.35 9.80 -4.45
CA LEU A 202 -4.76 10.10 -5.75
C LEU A 202 -5.82 10.03 -6.86
N ALA A 203 -6.05 11.11 -7.61
CA ALA A 203 -7.09 11.11 -8.64
C ALA A 203 -6.76 10.21 -9.84
N SER A 204 -5.47 10.01 -10.13
CA SER A 204 -5.01 9.08 -11.17
C SER A 204 -5.04 7.61 -10.75
N THR A 205 -5.63 7.26 -9.59
CA THR A 205 -5.81 5.87 -9.15
C THR A 205 -6.35 4.94 -10.26
N PRO A 206 -7.39 5.30 -11.05
CA PRO A 206 -7.87 4.45 -12.15
C PRO A 206 -6.84 4.12 -13.25
N GLU A 207 -5.77 4.91 -13.35
CA GLU A 207 -4.69 4.73 -14.33
C GLU A 207 -3.55 3.86 -13.79
N VAL A 208 -3.39 3.78 -12.46
CA VAL A 208 -2.28 3.05 -11.81
C VAL A 208 -2.70 1.74 -11.15
N VAL A 209 -4.00 1.44 -11.14
CA VAL A 209 -4.56 0.16 -10.69
C VAL A 209 -5.14 -0.63 -11.87
N ILE A 210 -5.39 -1.91 -11.65
CA ILE A 210 -5.97 -2.79 -12.67
C ILE A 210 -7.31 -2.22 -13.18
N ALA A 211 -7.44 -2.05 -14.50
CA ALA A 211 -8.65 -1.48 -15.09
C ALA A 211 -9.87 -2.35 -14.78
N GLY A 212 -10.94 -1.73 -14.27
CA GLY A 212 -12.12 -2.43 -13.75
C GLY A 212 -12.26 -2.35 -12.23
N ARG A 213 -11.16 -2.16 -11.50
CA ARG A 213 -11.16 -2.17 -10.03
C ARG A 213 -11.85 -0.96 -9.39
N THR A 214 -12.05 0.10 -10.16
CA THR A 214 -12.61 1.38 -9.74
C THR A 214 -13.83 1.81 -10.58
N GLU A 215 -14.42 0.94 -11.41
CA GLU A 215 -15.47 1.29 -12.39
C GLU A 215 -16.71 1.98 -11.80
N ASP A 216 -17.04 1.69 -10.54
CA ASP A 216 -18.19 2.29 -9.84
C ASP A 216 -17.84 3.59 -9.09
N LEU A 217 -16.66 4.15 -9.32
CA LEU A 217 -16.17 5.33 -8.63
C LEU A 217 -15.68 6.41 -9.60
N VAL A 218 -15.88 7.66 -9.22
CA VAL A 218 -15.39 8.83 -9.95
C VAL A 218 -14.39 9.57 -9.09
N PHE A 219 -13.19 9.79 -9.63
CA PHE A 219 -12.11 10.52 -8.97
C PHE A 219 -12.08 11.95 -9.51
N SER A 220 -12.31 12.92 -8.62
CA SER A 220 -12.27 14.34 -8.94
C SER A 220 -10.93 14.96 -8.58
N ASP A 221 -10.69 16.16 -9.09
CA ASP A 221 -9.52 17.00 -8.79
C ASP A 221 -9.27 17.15 -7.28
N GLU A 222 -8.04 16.86 -6.87
CA GLU A 222 -7.58 16.83 -5.48
C GLU A 222 -7.63 18.21 -4.82
N ALA A 223 -7.12 19.25 -5.50
CA ALA A 223 -7.02 20.60 -4.93
C ALA A 223 -8.41 21.21 -4.70
N GLN A 224 -9.31 21.05 -5.67
CA GLN A 224 -10.69 21.51 -5.57
C GLN A 224 -11.46 20.75 -4.48
N ALA A 225 -11.27 19.43 -4.37
CA ALA A 225 -11.89 18.64 -3.31
C ALA A 225 -11.36 19.03 -1.93
N LEU A 226 -10.05 19.18 -1.78
CA LEU A 226 -9.41 19.61 -0.53
C LEU A 226 -9.94 20.96 -0.08
N ARG A 227 -9.96 21.96 -0.97
CA ARG A 227 -10.49 23.30 -0.67
C ARG A 227 -11.95 23.27 -0.19
N ARG A 228 -12.82 22.47 -0.84
CA ARG A 228 -14.22 22.33 -0.42
C ARG A 228 -14.32 21.71 0.98
N ALA A 229 -13.66 20.58 1.19
CA ALA A 229 -13.72 19.85 2.45
C ALA A 229 -13.09 20.65 3.62
N VAL A 230 -11.99 21.37 3.38
CA VAL A 230 -11.41 22.29 4.37
C VAL A 230 -12.42 23.36 4.76
N SER A 231 -13.12 23.97 3.79
CA SER A 231 -14.15 24.97 4.10
C SER A 231 -15.29 24.40 4.96
N GLU A 232 -15.75 23.17 4.67
CA GLU A 232 -16.80 22.49 5.44
C GLU A 232 -16.36 22.20 6.89
N VAL A 233 -15.15 21.69 7.05
CA VAL A 233 -14.54 21.35 8.34
C VAL A 233 -14.31 22.60 9.18
N LEU A 234 -13.85 23.71 8.58
CA LEU A 234 -13.71 24.99 9.27
C LEU A 234 -15.06 25.51 9.78
N GLY A 235 -16.12 25.32 9.00
CA GLY A 235 -17.49 25.62 9.43
C GLY A 235 -17.97 24.84 10.65
N GLN A 236 -17.29 23.74 11.02
CA GLN A 236 -17.58 22.98 12.24
C GLN A 236 -16.96 23.60 13.49
N GLY A 237 -16.08 24.61 13.40
CA GLY A 237 -15.44 25.25 14.56
C GLY A 237 -14.32 24.42 15.19
N VAL A 238 -13.45 23.84 14.37
CA VAL A 238 -12.28 23.06 14.80
C VAL A 238 -11.11 23.95 15.24
N ASP A 239 -10.23 23.41 16.08
CA ASP A 239 -8.98 24.03 16.51
C ASP A 239 -7.86 23.88 15.48
N PHE A 240 -7.79 22.71 14.83
CA PHE A 240 -6.77 22.36 13.85
C PHE A 240 -7.39 21.68 12.63
N VAL A 241 -6.76 21.84 11.46
CA VAL A 241 -7.11 21.17 10.21
C VAL A 241 -5.89 20.42 9.67
N VAL A 242 -6.05 19.11 9.51
CA VAL A 242 -5.06 18.20 8.94
C VAL A 242 -5.56 17.73 7.58
N ALA A 243 -4.78 17.97 6.52
CA ALA A 243 -4.98 17.31 5.24
C ALA A 243 -4.23 15.97 5.29
N LEU A 244 -4.96 14.87 5.43
CA LEU A 244 -4.43 13.52 5.29
C LEU A 244 -4.58 13.14 3.82
N THR A 245 -3.49 12.85 3.13
CA THR A 245 -3.54 12.68 1.67
C THR A 245 -2.71 11.51 1.19
N HIS A 246 -3.18 10.90 0.11
CA HIS A 246 -2.44 9.95 -0.70
C HIS A 246 -1.95 10.61 -1.99
N VAL A 247 -1.30 11.78 -1.84
CA VAL A 247 -0.58 12.46 -2.92
C VAL A 247 0.84 12.74 -2.43
N GLY A 248 1.81 12.67 -3.33
CA GLY A 248 3.22 12.74 -2.95
C GLY A 248 3.99 13.88 -3.57
N ALA A 249 5.15 14.15 -2.98
CA ALA A 249 6.19 15.01 -3.52
C ALA A 249 7.53 14.27 -3.56
N ILE A 250 8.50 14.81 -4.28
CA ILE A 250 9.89 14.36 -4.26
C ILE A 250 10.77 15.58 -4.07
N CYS A 251 11.82 15.46 -3.24
CA CYS A 251 12.78 16.52 -2.99
C CYS A 251 14.17 16.11 -3.47
N SER A 252 14.86 17.02 -4.17
CA SER A 252 16.25 16.82 -4.59
C SER A 252 17.21 16.58 -3.43
N HIS A 253 16.91 17.18 -2.27
CA HIS A 253 17.65 16.97 -1.02
C HIS A 253 16.64 16.61 0.06
N PRO A 254 16.32 15.32 0.28
CA PRO A 254 15.26 14.92 1.19
C PRO A 254 15.63 15.14 2.66
N GLY A 255 16.91 15.25 3.02
CA GLY A 255 17.41 15.29 4.41
C GLY A 255 17.59 13.87 4.98
N GLU A 256 18.50 13.71 5.94
CA GLU A 256 18.88 12.42 6.53
C GLU A 256 18.54 12.33 8.03
N GLU A 257 18.66 13.43 8.77
CA GLU A 257 18.37 13.46 10.20
C GLU A 257 16.88 13.70 10.50
N PRO A 258 16.31 13.22 11.63
CA PRO A 258 14.87 13.27 11.87
C PRO A 258 14.21 14.65 11.71
N GLU A 259 14.88 15.73 12.14
CA GLU A 259 14.37 17.11 12.08
C GLU A 259 14.89 17.90 10.87
N GLU A 260 15.72 17.28 10.02
CA GLU A 260 16.31 17.95 8.87
C GLU A 260 15.27 18.18 7.77
N ARG A 261 15.18 19.45 7.37
CA ARG A 261 14.26 19.96 6.34
C ARG A 261 14.71 19.54 4.95
N SER A 262 13.76 19.10 4.13
CA SER A 262 13.97 18.81 2.72
C SER A 262 14.07 20.10 1.89
N GLN A 263 14.80 20.04 0.77
CA GLN A 263 15.00 21.17 -0.15
C GLN A 263 14.77 20.77 -1.61
N GLY A 264 14.35 21.74 -2.42
CA GLY A 264 14.06 21.55 -3.84
C GLY A 264 12.98 20.49 -4.06
N CYS A 265 11.85 20.66 -3.40
CA CYS A 265 10.69 19.76 -3.46
C CYS A 265 9.74 20.15 -4.58
N GLU A 266 9.28 19.15 -5.32
CA GLU A 266 8.33 19.27 -6.43
C GLU A 266 7.35 18.09 -6.43
N GLY A 267 6.31 18.18 -7.27
CA GLY A 267 5.30 17.13 -7.42
C GLY A 267 3.92 17.50 -6.91
N LEU A 268 2.97 16.58 -7.13
CA LEU A 268 1.54 16.83 -6.99
C LEU A 268 1.12 17.32 -5.60
N ALA A 269 1.70 16.79 -4.52
CA ALA A 269 1.37 17.25 -3.17
C ALA A 269 1.66 18.75 -2.96
N MET A 270 2.75 19.27 -3.55
CA MET A 270 3.09 20.69 -3.47
C MET A 270 2.07 21.52 -4.24
N ASP A 271 1.63 21.05 -5.41
CA ASP A 271 0.70 21.77 -6.28
C ASP A 271 -0.73 21.77 -5.70
N VAL A 272 -1.19 20.62 -5.19
CA VAL A 272 -2.47 20.47 -4.51
C VAL A 272 -2.57 21.40 -3.30
N LEU A 273 -1.52 21.47 -2.48
CA LEU A 273 -1.50 22.34 -1.31
C LEU A 273 -1.53 23.83 -1.70
N ARG A 274 -0.77 24.24 -2.73
CA ARG A 274 -0.79 25.63 -3.23
C ARG A 274 -2.15 26.01 -3.82
N GLU A 275 -2.76 25.14 -4.61
CA GLU A 275 -4.02 25.43 -5.30
C GLU A 275 -5.23 25.37 -4.36
N ALA A 276 -5.22 24.47 -3.37
CA ALA A 276 -6.29 24.39 -2.38
C ALA A 276 -6.43 25.70 -1.56
N GLY A 277 -5.32 26.41 -1.35
CA GLY A 277 -5.26 27.69 -0.67
C GLY A 277 -5.13 27.57 0.85
N GLU A 278 -5.52 28.61 1.58
CA GLU A 278 -5.36 28.69 3.03
C GLU A 278 -6.32 27.78 3.80
N GLY A 279 -5.94 27.43 5.03
CA GLY A 279 -6.82 26.78 6.00
C GLY A 279 -6.37 25.41 6.46
N VAL A 280 -5.38 24.81 5.81
CA VAL A 280 -4.68 23.60 6.26
C VAL A 280 -3.55 24.00 7.21
N ASP A 281 -3.44 23.34 8.37
CA ASP A 281 -2.35 23.59 9.33
C ASP A 281 -1.18 22.62 9.11
N VAL A 282 -1.49 21.36 8.77
CA VAL A 282 -0.52 20.32 8.43
C VAL A 282 -1.02 19.51 7.23
N PHE A 283 -0.14 19.32 6.26
CA PHE A 283 -0.37 18.48 5.09
C PHE A 283 0.47 17.19 5.21
N LEU A 284 -0.21 16.05 5.30
CA LEU A 284 0.38 14.73 5.35
C LEU A 284 0.29 14.11 3.96
N ALA A 285 1.43 14.00 3.29
CA ALA A 285 1.60 13.41 1.97
C ALA A 285 1.98 11.91 2.07
N ALA A 286 1.86 11.17 0.96
CA ALA A 286 2.17 9.75 0.83
C ALA A 286 2.47 9.38 -0.63
N HIS A 287 2.28 8.12 -1.05
CA HIS A 287 2.32 7.63 -2.44
C HIS A 287 3.71 7.55 -3.08
N THR A 288 4.52 8.63 -3.06
CA THR A 288 5.84 8.63 -3.73
C THR A 288 6.93 7.92 -2.92
N HIS A 289 6.61 7.42 -1.72
CA HIS A 289 7.53 6.74 -0.79
C HIS A 289 8.73 7.58 -0.34
N ALA A 290 8.75 8.88 -0.66
CA ALA A 290 9.82 9.79 -0.36
C ALA A 290 9.78 10.25 1.10
N ARG A 291 10.95 10.64 1.62
CA ARG A 291 11.06 11.39 2.88
C ARG A 291 10.96 12.88 2.56
N ASN A 292 9.87 13.52 2.99
CA ASN A 292 9.68 14.97 2.81
C ASN A 292 9.30 15.64 4.14
N LEU A 293 10.17 16.51 4.64
CA LEU A 293 9.90 17.44 5.74
C LEU A 293 10.08 18.86 5.21
N ALA A 294 9.03 19.43 4.65
CA ALA A 294 9.09 20.69 3.90
C ALA A 294 8.03 21.69 4.39
N GLU A 295 8.05 22.88 3.80
CA GLU A 295 7.04 23.91 4.00
C GLU A 295 6.59 24.43 2.64
N VAL A 296 5.28 24.63 2.49
CA VAL A 296 4.67 25.18 1.28
C VAL A 296 3.80 26.35 1.71
N ASP A 297 4.19 27.56 1.33
CA ASP A 297 3.46 28.80 1.64
C ASP A 297 3.08 28.92 3.12
N GLY A 298 4.00 28.55 4.04
CA GLY A 298 3.78 28.59 5.49
C GLY A 298 3.13 27.33 6.09
N THR A 299 2.68 26.38 5.27
CA THR A 299 2.06 25.13 5.74
C THR A 299 3.09 24.00 5.81
N LEU A 300 3.15 23.30 6.95
CA LEU A 300 4.01 22.13 7.12
C LEU A 300 3.56 20.99 6.21
N LEU A 301 4.48 20.45 5.41
CA LEU A 301 4.30 19.22 4.65
C LEU A 301 5.19 18.11 5.22
N LEU A 302 4.58 16.97 5.53
CA LEU A 302 5.23 15.77 6.04
C LEU A 302 4.90 14.56 5.16
N GLN A 303 5.91 13.79 4.80
CA GLN A 303 5.79 12.49 4.14
C GLN A 303 6.84 11.55 4.70
N SER A 304 6.43 10.40 5.23
CA SER A 304 7.40 9.39 5.70
C SER A 304 7.85 8.52 4.53
N PRO A 305 9.09 7.99 4.58
CA PRO A 305 9.46 6.87 3.71
C PRO A 305 8.54 5.66 3.96
N ALA A 306 8.37 4.84 2.92
CA ALA A 306 7.48 3.69 2.94
C ALA A 306 7.97 2.56 3.86
N TYR A 307 7.22 1.45 3.90
CA TYR A 307 7.60 0.20 4.55
C TYR A 307 7.91 0.33 6.03
N THR A 308 7.20 1.22 6.73
CA THR A 308 7.40 1.49 8.17
C THR A 308 8.79 2.03 8.50
N GLU A 309 9.48 2.67 7.55
CA GLU A 309 10.80 3.27 7.76
C GLU A 309 10.75 4.64 8.46
N GLY A 310 9.57 5.25 8.56
CA GLY A 310 9.40 6.53 9.22
C GLY A 310 8.05 6.69 9.92
N ILE A 311 8.06 7.48 10.98
CA ILE A 311 6.88 8.06 11.62
C ILE A 311 7.02 9.58 11.52
N SER A 312 6.12 10.21 10.78
CA SER A 312 6.00 11.66 10.76
C SER A 312 5.38 12.12 12.08
N VAL A 313 6.01 13.08 12.74
CA VAL A 313 5.54 13.68 13.99
C VAL A 313 5.40 15.17 13.77
N ALA A 314 4.23 15.72 14.07
CA ALA A 314 4.01 17.17 14.19
C ALA A 314 3.39 17.48 15.55
N ARG A 315 3.83 18.58 16.17
CA ARG A 315 3.17 19.15 17.36
C ARG A 315 2.73 20.56 17.05
N LEU A 316 1.46 20.83 17.34
CA LEU A 316 0.83 22.11 17.09
C LEU A 316 0.40 22.74 18.40
N GLU A 317 0.53 24.05 18.48
CA GLU A 317 -0.03 24.86 19.56
C GLU A 317 -0.86 26.01 19.01
N ARG A 318 -1.94 26.34 19.72
CA ARG A 318 -2.80 27.49 19.44
C ARG A 318 -3.12 28.19 20.75
N ALA A 319 -3.03 29.52 20.79
CA ALA A 319 -3.40 30.26 21.99
C ALA A 319 -4.89 30.07 22.32
N ALA A 320 -5.20 29.72 23.58
CA ALA A 320 -6.58 29.55 24.03
C ALA A 320 -7.36 30.87 24.03
N GLY A 321 -8.68 30.77 23.84
CA GLY A 321 -9.60 31.91 23.89
C GLY A 321 -9.60 32.82 22.66
N LEU A 322 -8.76 32.55 21.65
CA LEU A 322 -8.85 33.20 20.34
C LEU A 322 -9.71 32.37 19.39
N GLU A 323 -10.41 33.01 18.46
CA GLU A 323 -10.98 32.32 17.30
C GLU A 323 -9.86 31.79 16.41
N ARG A 324 -10.07 30.65 15.75
CA ARG A 324 -9.10 30.11 14.79
C ARG A 324 -9.03 31.04 13.57
N THR A 325 -7.83 31.46 13.20
CA THR A 325 -7.58 32.22 11.96
C THR A 325 -6.38 31.62 11.24
N ALA A 326 -6.26 31.85 9.94
CA ALA A 326 -5.02 31.53 9.23
C ALA A 326 -3.84 32.21 9.96
N GLY A 327 -2.83 31.42 10.35
CA GLY A 327 -1.60 31.92 10.98
C GLY A 327 -1.60 32.05 12.51
N ASN A 328 -2.62 31.59 13.26
CA ASN A 328 -2.56 31.53 14.73
C ASN A 328 -2.32 30.13 15.31
N VAL A 329 -2.03 29.16 14.45
CA VAL A 329 -1.52 27.82 14.78
C VAL A 329 -0.01 27.81 14.56
N GLU A 330 0.74 27.38 15.57
CA GLU A 330 2.20 27.28 15.53
C GLU A 330 2.62 25.80 15.49
N VAL A 331 3.51 25.45 14.57
CA VAL A 331 4.20 24.15 14.58
C VAL A 331 5.39 24.24 15.53
N THR A 332 5.28 23.64 16.71
CA THR A 332 6.34 23.69 17.74
C THR A 332 7.36 22.57 17.61
N TYR A 333 7.03 21.51 16.87
CA TYR A 333 7.92 20.39 16.58
C TYR A 333 7.51 19.69 15.29
N ALA A 334 8.48 19.31 14.46
CA ALA A 334 8.25 18.48 13.30
C ALA A 334 9.46 17.57 13.03
N ALA A 335 9.24 16.28 12.87
CA ALA A 335 10.29 15.31 12.58
C ALA A 335 9.76 14.09 11.80
N ILE A 336 10.65 13.37 11.14
CA ILE A 336 10.40 12.03 10.58
C ILE A 336 11.32 11.06 11.30
N ILE A 337 10.75 10.25 12.19
CA ILE A 337 11.51 9.39 13.11
C ILE A 337 11.60 7.98 12.52
N PRO A 338 12.80 7.44 12.27
CA PRO A 338 12.95 6.05 11.89
C PRO A 338 12.68 5.13 13.10
N PRO A 339 11.72 4.19 13.04
CA PRO A 339 11.41 3.31 14.16
C PRO A 339 12.47 2.21 14.26
N ARG A 340 13.63 2.54 14.84
CA ARG A 340 14.74 1.59 15.02
C ARG A 340 14.47 0.65 16.20
N ALA A 341 14.71 -0.63 16.02
CA ALA A 341 14.52 -1.66 17.04
C ALA A 341 15.51 -1.55 18.21
N VAL A 342 16.62 -0.83 18.04
CA VAL A 342 17.61 -0.59 19.11
C VAL A 342 17.16 0.48 20.12
N GLU A 343 16.12 1.25 19.80
CA GLU A 343 15.65 2.38 20.61
C GLU A 343 14.47 2.02 21.53
N VAL A 344 13.79 0.91 21.25
CA VAL A 344 12.60 0.45 21.97
C VAL A 344 12.60 -1.06 22.09
N ASP A 345 12.00 -1.58 23.16
CA ASP A 345 11.62 -3.00 23.21
C ASP A 345 10.41 -3.21 22.28
N PRO A 346 10.45 -4.15 21.31
CA PRO A 346 9.30 -4.41 20.44
C PRO A 346 8.05 -4.80 21.24
N ASP A 347 6.88 -4.36 20.77
CA ASP A 347 5.60 -4.72 21.41
C ASP A 347 5.37 -6.24 21.32
N THR A 348 5.47 -6.91 22.48
CA THR A 348 5.31 -8.36 22.57
C THR A 348 3.91 -8.88 22.23
N ALA A 349 2.86 -8.08 22.45
CA ALA A 349 1.51 -8.46 22.07
C ALA A 349 1.34 -8.35 20.55
N MET A 350 1.90 -7.30 19.94
CA MET A 350 1.92 -7.14 18.49
C MET A 350 2.80 -8.19 17.81
N ALA A 351 3.95 -8.53 18.38
CA ALA A 351 4.80 -9.60 17.86
C ALA A 351 4.06 -10.94 17.75
N ARG A 352 3.22 -11.29 18.74
CA ARG A 352 2.38 -12.49 18.67
C ARG A 352 1.35 -12.42 17.53
N VAL A 353 0.76 -11.27 17.28
CA VAL A 353 -0.16 -11.07 16.14
C VAL A 353 0.58 -11.31 14.83
N VAL A 354 1.80 -10.78 14.70
CA VAL A 354 2.65 -11.03 13.53
C VAL A 354 2.95 -12.52 13.38
N ASP A 355 3.37 -13.20 14.44
CA ASP A 355 3.68 -14.63 14.43
C ASP A 355 2.47 -15.49 14.03
N GLU A 356 1.27 -15.15 14.51
CA GLU A 356 0.02 -15.83 14.14
C GLU A 356 -0.29 -15.70 12.65
N TRP A 357 -0.08 -14.51 12.07
CA TRP A 357 -0.27 -14.29 10.63
C TRP A 357 0.79 -15.01 9.80
N VAL A 358 2.06 -14.97 10.21
CA VAL A 358 3.14 -15.73 9.58
C VAL A 358 2.81 -17.23 9.60
N ALA A 359 2.40 -17.77 10.73
CA ALA A 359 2.03 -19.19 10.85
C ALA A 359 0.81 -19.56 10.00
N ARG A 360 -0.13 -18.63 9.77
CA ARG A 360 -1.33 -18.86 8.94
C ARG A 360 -1.00 -18.95 7.46
N VAL A 361 -0.10 -18.10 6.96
CA VAL A 361 0.28 -18.07 5.53
C VAL A 361 1.43 -19.02 5.21
N GLY A 362 2.23 -19.41 6.21
CA GLY A 362 3.40 -20.28 6.07
C GLY A 362 3.15 -21.53 5.22
N PRO A 363 2.09 -22.32 5.47
CA PRO A 363 1.78 -23.50 4.66
C PRO A 363 1.57 -23.22 3.17
N ILE A 364 1.10 -22.02 2.79
CA ILE A 364 0.96 -21.60 1.39
C ILE A 364 2.34 -21.24 0.84
N LEU A 365 3.12 -20.45 1.57
CA LEU A 365 4.47 -20.02 1.15
C LEU A 365 5.45 -21.19 1.00
N ASP A 366 5.31 -22.21 1.85
CA ASP A 366 6.17 -23.39 1.88
C ASP A 366 5.75 -24.46 0.85
N GLU A 367 4.66 -24.25 0.09
CA GLU A 367 4.22 -25.20 -0.93
C GLU A 367 5.34 -25.43 -1.97
N PRO A 368 5.86 -26.66 -2.13
CA PRO A 368 6.86 -26.97 -3.14
C PRO A 368 6.27 -26.85 -4.54
N VAL A 369 6.99 -26.17 -5.45
CA VAL A 369 6.54 -25.97 -6.83
C VAL A 369 7.41 -26.71 -7.83
N ALA A 370 8.74 -26.57 -7.74
CA ALA A 370 9.69 -27.17 -8.68
C ALA A 370 11.08 -27.36 -8.03
N GLU A 371 11.95 -28.12 -8.68
CA GLU A 371 13.37 -28.22 -8.37
C GLU A 371 14.21 -27.60 -9.50
N LEU A 372 15.05 -26.60 -9.20
CA LEU A 372 15.91 -25.97 -10.20
C LEU A 372 17.31 -26.62 -10.22
N ALA A 373 17.78 -27.01 -11.40
CA ALA A 373 19.07 -27.68 -11.57
C ALA A 373 20.27 -26.78 -11.21
N GLU A 374 20.11 -25.47 -11.41
CA GLU A 374 21.11 -24.43 -11.19
C GLU A 374 20.42 -23.10 -10.80
N PRO A 375 21.13 -22.11 -10.24
CA PRO A 375 20.51 -20.82 -9.92
C PRO A 375 20.22 -20.01 -11.18
N PHE A 376 19.05 -19.36 -11.24
CA PHE A 376 18.69 -18.47 -12.35
C PHE A 376 18.94 -17.03 -11.93
N SER A 377 20.03 -16.46 -12.44
CA SER A 377 20.41 -15.07 -12.16
C SER A 377 19.40 -14.09 -12.75
N ASN A 378 19.08 -13.05 -11.98
CA ASN A 378 18.38 -11.83 -12.46
C ASN A 378 19.36 -10.68 -12.75
N ALA A 379 20.67 -10.96 -12.74
CA ALA A 379 21.77 -10.00 -12.93
C ALA A 379 21.71 -8.75 -12.03
N GLU A 380 21.18 -8.88 -10.81
CA GLU A 380 20.98 -7.75 -9.88
C GLU A 380 20.13 -6.62 -10.51
N ARG A 381 19.18 -6.99 -11.39
CA ARG A 381 18.30 -6.06 -12.11
C ARG A 381 19.05 -5.07 -13.01
N ARG A 382 20.30 -5.35 -13.39
CA ARG A 382 20.98 -4.61 -14.47
C ARG A 382 20.25 -4.81 -15.79
N ALA A 383 20.38 -3.85 -16.71
CA ALA A 383 19.84 -3.95 -18.06
C ALA A 383 20.67 -4.96 -18.86
N VAL A 384 20.30 -6.24 -18.77
CA VAL A 384 20.92 -7.32 -19.53
C VAL A 384 19.97 -8.52 -19.58
N GLU A 385 19.96 -9.21 -20.73
CA GLU A 385 19.26 -10.48 -20.85
C GLU A 385 19.77 -11.48 -19.80
N ASN A 386 18.85 -12.15 -19.12
CA ASN A 386 19.19 -13.08 -18.05
C ASN A 386 18.20 -14.26 -17.98
N PRO A 387 18.62 -15.42 -17.46
CA PRO A 387 17.79 -16.63 -17.47
C PRO A 387 16.49 -16.48 -16.66
N ALA A 388 16.49 -15.69 -15.59
CA ALA A 388 15.30 -15.47 -14.78
C ALA A 388 14.23 -14.67 -15.56
N GLY A 389 14.62 -13.60 -16.25
CA GLY A 389 13.74 -12.85 -17.14
C GLY A 389 13.20 -13.68 -18.30
N ASN A 390 14.07 -14.50 -18.91
CA ASN A 390 13.66 -15.41 -19.98
C ASN A 390 12.65 -16.46 -19.49
N LEU A 391 12.78 -16.96 -18.25
CA LEU A 391 11.80 -17.88 -17.65
C LEU A 391 10.41 -17.23 -17.57
N MET A 392 10.31 -15.99 -17.10
CA MET A 392 9.03 -15.27 -17.05
C MET A 392 8.46 -15.05 -18.45
N ALA A 393 9.28 -14.64 -19.41
CA ALA A 393 8.83 -14.46 -20.78
C ALA A 393 8.32 -15.78 -21.40
N ASP A 394 8.98 -16.90 -21.10
CA ASP A 394 8.55 -18.24 -21.53
C ASP A 394 7.22 -18.63 -20.87
N ALA A 395 7.07 -18.42 -19.57
CA ALA A 395 5.84 -18.70 -18.82
C ALA A 395 4.65 -17.89 -19.36
N GLN A 396 4.83 -16.59 -19.59
CA GLN A 396 3.77 -15.73 -20.11
C GLN A 396 3.38 -16.13 -21.54
N ARG A 397 4.37 -16.43 -22.41
CA ARG A 397 4.10 -16.93 -23.75
C ARG A 397 3.31 -18.23 -23.72
N TRP A 398 3.72 -19.17 -22.86
CA TRP A 398 3.06 -20.46 -22.69
C TRP A 398 1.61 -20.30 -22.20
N ALA A 399 1.40 -19.56 -21.12
CA ALA A 399 0.09 -19.40 -20.51
C ALA A 399 -0.92 -18.65 -21.39
N THR A 400 -0.45 -17.66 -22.15
CA THR A 400 -1.31 -16.88 -23.07
C THR A 400 -1.51 -17.55 -24.43
N GLY A 401 -0.69 -18.56 -24.76
CA GLY A 401 -0.63 -19.17 -26.08
C GLY A 401 -0.23 -18.18 -27.18
N ALA A 402 0.51 -17.13 -26.83
CA ALA A 402 0.95 -16.08 -27.75
C ALA A 402 2.16 -16.52 -28.59
N ASP A 403 2.40 -15.81 -29.69
CA ASP A 403 3.59 -16.03 -30.53
C ASP A 403 4.86 -15.59 -29.80
N VAL A 404 4.77 -14.50 -29.03
CA VAL A 404 5.87 -13.84 -28.33
C VAL A 404 5.53 -13.69 -26.85
N GLY A 405 6.48 -13.94 -25.96
CA GLY A 405 6.38 -13.52 -24.55
C GLY A 405 7.22 -12.27 -24.31
N LEU A 406 6.74 -11.31 -23.52
CA LEU A 406 7.44 -10.05 -23.25
C LEU A 406 7.35 -9.66 -21.78
N VAL A 407 8.50 -9.39 -21.17
CA VAL A 407 8.62 -8.98 -19.75
C VAL A 407 9.60 -7.82 -19.63
N ASN A 408 9.24 -6.74 -18.94
CA ASN A 408 10.16 -5.66 -18.57
C ASN A 408 11.07 -6.12 -17.41
N ASN A 409 12.31 -5.67 -17.39
CA ASN A 409 13.26 -6.00 -16.31
C ASN A 409 12.78 -5.53 -14.93
N GLY A 410 11.93 -4.50 -14.87
CA GLY A 410 11.30 -4.00 -13.63
C GLY A 410 10.45 -5.05 -12.91
N SER A 411 9.90 -6.03 -13.66
CA SER A 411 9.11 -7.13 -13.10
C SER A 411 9.94 -8.15 -12.32
N LEU A 412 11.26 -8.22 -12.54
CA LEU A 412 12.16 -9.11 -11.82
C LEU A 412 12.55 -8.51 -10.46
N ARG A 413 12.23 -9.21 -9.37
CA ARG A 413 12.52 -8.71 -8.01
C ARG A 413 13.68 -9.43 -7.32
N ARG A 414 13.93 -10.69 -7.68
CA ARG A 414 15.08 -11.49 -7.21
C ARG A 414 15.54 -12.48 -8.28
N GLY A 415 16.68 -13.14 -8.04
CA GLY A 415 17.05 -14.37 -8.75
C GLY A 415 16.41 -15.59 -8.08
N LEU A 416 16.44 -16.73 -8.78
CA LEU A 416 15.96 -18.02 -8.27
C LEU A 416 17.13 -18.89 -7.82
N PRO A 417 17.03 -19.56 -6.65
CA PRO A 417 18.09 -20.41 -6.13
C PRO A 417 18.13 -21.76 -6.85
N GLN A 418 19.24 -22.47 -6.73
CA GLN A 418 19.29 -23.90 -7.07
C GLN A 418 18.51 -24.72 -6.04
N GLY A 419 17.91 -25.83 -6.49
CA GLY A 419 17.22 -26.80 -5.64
C GLY A 419 15.73 -26.50 -5.49
N PRO A 420 15.10 -26.92 -4.38
CA PRO A 420 13.67 -26.74 -4.16
C PRO A 420 13.25 -25.27 -4.21
N VAL A 421 12.24 -24.98 -5.01
CA VAL A 421 11.59 -23.68 -5.13
C VAL A 421 10.14 -23.81 -4.67
N THR A 422 9.76 -22.97 -3.71
CA THR A 422 8.40 -22.93 -3.16
C THR A 422 7.57 -21.80 -3.76
N PHE A 423 6.27 -21.80 -3.49
CA PHE A 423 5.38 -20.69 -3.83
C PHE A 423 5.91 -19.36 -3.30
N GLY A 424 6.39 -19.29 -2.06
CA GLY A 424 6.93 -18.06 -1.46
C GLY A 424 8.14 -17.51 -2.22
N ILE A 425 9.03 -18.37 -2.69
CA ILE A 425 10.18 -17.96 -3.52
C ILE A 425 9.70 -17.39 -4.87
N LEU A 426 8.71 -18.02 -5.50
CA LEU A 426 8.14 -17.54 -6.76
C LEU A 426 7.34 -16.25 -6.59
N TYR A 427 6.66 -16.09 -5.46
CA TYR A 427 5.96 -14.88 -5.09
C TYR A 427 6.93 -13.72 -4.94
N GLU A 428 8.05 -13.92 -4.22
CA GLU A 428 9.09 -12.89 -4.13
C GLU A 428 9.76 -12.61 -5.47
N PHE A 429 9.84 -13.60 -6.35
CA PHE A 429 10.38 -13.46 -7.70
C PHE A 429 9.49 -12.59 -8.60
N GLN A 430 8.16 -12.79 -8.54
CA GLN A 430 7.15 -12.09 -9.32
C GLN A 430 5.91 -11.76 -8.45
N PRO A 431 5.95 -10.68 -7.63
CA PRO A 431 4.96 -10.43 -6.57
C PRO A 431 3.70 -9.69 -7.02
N PHE A 432 3.65 -9.23 -8.27
CA PHE A 432 2.67 -8.24 -8.71
C PHE A 432 1.27 -8.82 -8.92
N GLN A 433 1.15 -10.11 -9.21
CA GLN A 433 -0.13 -10.76 -9.47
C GLN A 433 -0.91 -10.06 -10.59
N ASN A 434 -0.21 -9.59 -11.63
CA ASN A 434 -0.88 -8.98 -12.78
C ASN A 434 -1.69 -10.04 -13.52
N GLU A 435 -2.80 -9.64 -14.15
CA GLU A 435 -3.40 -10.48 -15.17
C GLU A 435 -2.48 -10.54 -16.40
N LEU A 436 -2.32 -11.72 -16.98
CA LEU A 436 -1.70 -11.89 -18.29
C LEU A 436 -2.72 -11.54 -19.39
N VAL A 437 -2.25 -10.85 -20.41
CA VAL A 437 -3.04 -10.48 -21.58
C VAL A 437 -2.34 -10.90 -22.86
N ARG A 438 -3.13 -11.05 -23.93
CA ARG A 438 -2.64 -11.29 -25.28
C ARG A 438 -2.95 -10.09 -26.16
N ILE A 439 -1.93 -9.52 -26.81
CA ILE A 439 -2.05 -8.32 -27.63
C ILE A 439 -1.78 -8.67 -29.08
N GLU A 440 -2.72 -8.37 -29.99
CA GLU A 440 -2.51 -8.49 -31.43
C GLU A 440 -1.78 -7.25 -31.97
N VAL A 441 -0.64 -7.46 -32.62
CA VAL A 441 0.21 -6.42 -33.22
C VAL A 441 0.61 -6.79 -34.64
N ASP A 442 1.08 -5.81 -35.41
CA ASP A 442 1.85 -6.09 -36.62
C ASP A 442 3.37 -6.02 -36.38
N GLY A 443 4.15 -6.51 -37.34
CA GLY A 443 5.61 -6.55 -37.22
C GLY A 443 6.28 -5.16 -37.10
N ALA A 444 5.63 -4.09 -37.59
CA ALA A 444 6.13 -2.73 -37.43
C ALA A 444 5.97 -2.26 -35.98
N LEU A 445 4.79 -2.48 -35.38
CA LEU A 445 4.54 -2.15 -33.98
C LEU A 445 5.39 -3.02 -33.04
N LEU A 446 5.55 -4.31 -33.34
CA LEU A 446 6.46 -5.18 -32.59
C LEU A 446 7.89 -4.63 -32.57
N ARG A 447 8.38 -4.12 -33.70
CA ARG A 447 9.71 -3.50 -33.78
C ARG A 447 9.80 -2.25 -32.90
N GLU A 448 8.81 -1.37 -32.94
CA GLU A 448 8.76 -0.17 -32.08
C GLU A 448 8.83 -0.56 -30.60
N ILE A 449 8.04 -1.55 -30.18
CA ILE A 449 8.04 -2.07 -28.81
C ILE A 449 9.42 -2.62 -28.41
N LEU A 450 10.08 -3.37 -29.30
CA LEU A 450 11.38 -3.97 -29.03
C LEU A 450 12.52 -2.93 -29.03
N GLU A 451 12.45 -1.89 -29.88
CA GLU A 451 13.40 -0.76 -29.84
C GLU A 451 13.32 -0.03 -28.50
N PHE A 452 12.12 0.24 -28.02
CA PHE A 452 11.90 0.82 -26.68
C PHE A 452 12.42 -0.09 -25.56
N GLY A 453 12.42 -1.41 -25.79
CA GLY A 453 12.98 -2.40 -24.87
C GLY A 453 14.50 -2.34 -24.68
N LEU A 454 15.21 -1.47 -25.39
CA LEU A 454 16.64 -1.20 -25.24
C LEU A 454 16.85 0.12 -24.48
N THR A 455 17.74 0.14 -23.48
CA THR A 455 18.10 1.36 -22.74
C THR A 455 18.75 2.40 -23.65
N GLU A 456 18.93 3.65 -23.21
CA GLU A 456 19.71 4.66 -23.95
C GLU A 456 21.12 4.16 -24.33
N ALA A 457 21.71 3.24 -23.55
CA ALA A 457 23.02 2.63 -23.84
C ALA A 457 22.96 1.44 -24.83
N GLY A 458 21.78 1.05 -25.30
CA GLY A 458 21.59 -0.11 -26.18
C GLY A 458 21.57 -1.45 -25.44
N GLU A 459 21.30 -1.46 -24.14
CA GLU A 459 21.28 -2.68 -23.34
C GLU A 459 19.84 -3.22 -23.23
N PRO A 460 19.61 -4.54 -23.30
CA PRO A 460 18.27 -5.10 -23.16
C PRO A 460 17.67 -4.85 -21.77
N TRP A 461 16.60 -4.06 -21.72
CA TRP A 461 15.72 -3.90 -20.57
C TRP A 461 14.47 -4.78 -20.67
N THR A 462 14.30 -5.50 -21.77
CA THR A 462 13.18 -6.41 -22.03
C THR A 462 13.66 -7.84 -22.18
N HIS A 463 12.97 -8.79 -21.55
CA HIS A 463 13.12 -10.22 -21.78
C HIS A 463 12.03 -10.68 -22.74
N ILE A 464 12.42 -11.50 -23.73
CA ILE A 464 11.54 -11.93 -24.81
C ILE A 464 11.52 -13.45 -24.91
N SER A 465 10.45 -14.04 -25.43
CA SER A 465 10.33 -15.45 -25.78
C SER A 465 9.70 -15.61 -27.16
N GLY A 466 10.04 -16.65 -27.92
CA GLY A 466 9.53 -16.88 -29.28
C GLY A 466 10.30 -16.18 -30.40
N LEU A 467 11.30 -15.36 -30.05
CA LEU A 467 12.05 -14.49 -30.96
C LEU A 467 13.56 -14.53 -30.71
N ARG A 468 14.31 -14.20 -31.76
CA ARG A 468 15.70 -13.75 -31.73
C ARG A 468 15.80 -12.38 -32.40
N VAL A 469 16.38 -11.41 -31.72
CA VAL A 469 16.54 -10.03 -32.18
C VAL A 469 18.01 -9.74 -32.40
N ARG A 470 18.37 -9.34 -33.62
CA ARG A 470 19.71 -8.81 -33.91
C ARG A 470 19.68 -7.30 -33.93
N TYR A 471 20.68 -6.67 -33.34
CA TYR A 471 20.71 -5.21 -33.23
C TYR A 471 22.14 -4.66 -33.12
N ASP A 472 22.34 -3.39 -33.47
CA ASP A 472 23.58 -2.64 -33.21
C ASP A 472 23.34 -1.71 -32.00
N PRO A 473 23.97 -1.97 -30.84
CA PRO A 473 23.78 -1.16 -29.64
C PRO A 473 24.26 0.30 -29.82
N ARG A 474 25.10 0.58 -30.82
CA ARG A 474 25.68 1.91 -31.06
C ARG A 474 24.87 2.74 -32.06
N ALA A 475 23.87 2.14 -32.71
CA ALA A 475 22.99 2.88 -33.60
C ALA A 475 22.07 3.83 -32.80
N PRO A 476 21.55 4.90 -33.44
CA PRO A 476 20.59 5.81 -32.81
C PRO A 476 19.39 5.06 -32.22
N GLU A 477 18.85 5.59 -31.12
CA GLU A 477 17.63 5.07 -30.51
C GLU A 477 16.48 4.99 -31.53
N GLY A 478 15.74 3.89 -31.53
CA GLY A 478 14.69 3.61 -32.51
C GLY A 478 15.18 3.01 -33.83
N GLU A 479 16.49 2.94 -34.06
CA GLU A 479 17.10 2.41 -35.29
C GLU A 479 18.10 1.26 -35.05
N ARG A 480 18.08 0.64 -33.86
CA ARG A 480 19.10 -0.35 -33.46
C ARG A 480 18.87 -1.72 -34.02
N ILE A 481 17.62 -2.16 -34.11
CA ILE A 481 17.26 -3.51 -34.50
C ILE A 481 17.52 -3.70 -35.99
N THR A 482 18.39 -4.63 -36.35
CA THR A 482 18.69 -4.94 -37.75
C THR A 482 17.77 -6.03 -38.28
N SER A 483 17.38 -7.00 -37.45
CA SER A 483 16.43 -8.05 -37.83
C SER A 483 15.73 -8.67 -36.63
N ILE A 484 14.49 -9.11 -36.85
CA ILE A 484 13.69 -9.88 -35.89
C ILE A 484 13.39 -11.23 -36.56
N LEU A 485 13.75 -12.31 -35.88
CA LEU A 485 13.55 -13.68 -36.33
C LEU A 485 12.66 -14.40 -35.32
N ARG A 486 11.76 -15.26 -35.79
CA ARG A 486 11.09 -16.26 -34.94
C ARG A 486 12.09 -17.35 -34.53
N ASP A 487 11.76 -18.14 -33.53
CA ASP A 487 12.62 -19.25 -33.07
C ASP A 487 12.95 -20.27 -34.17
N ASP A 488 12.07 -20.44 -35.16
CA ASP A 488 12.30 -21.30 -36.33
C ASP A 488 13.23 -20.67 -37.39
N GLY A 489 13.70 -19.44 -37.16
CA GLY A 489 14.56 -18.67 -38.06
C GLY A 489 13.81 -17.83 -39.10
N THR A 490 12.47 -17.87 -39.14
CA THR A 490 11.67 -17.10 -40.08
C THR A 490 11.73 -15.60 -39.76
N PRO A 491 12.09 -14.71 -40.70
CA PRO A 491 12.06 -13.27 -40.48
C PRO A 491 10.64 -12.75 -40.21
N VAL A 492 10.52 -11.78 -39.32
CA VAL A 492 9.27 -11.05 -39.08
C VAL A 492 9.21 -9.84 -40.02
N ALA A 493 8.26 -9.82 -40.95
CA ALA A 493 8.05 -8.70 -41.86
C ALA A 493 7.15 -7.62 -41.22
N PRO A 494 7.21 -6.34 -41.66
CA PRO A 494 6.45 -5.25 -41.04
C PRO A 494 4.92 -5.44 -41.01
N ARG A 495 4.37 -6.24 -41.92
CA ARG A 495 2.91 -6.50 -42.01
C ARG A 495 2.50 -7.87 -41.48
N ASP A 496 3.43 -8.66 -40.95
CA ASP A 496 3.10 -9.92 -40.30
C ASP A 496 2.22 -9.63 -39.09
N ARG A 497 1.19 -10.46 -38.87
CA ARG A 497 0.37 -10.42 -37.65
C ARG A 497 0.93 -11.39 -36.64
N LEU A 498 1.13 -10.91 -35.40
CA LEU A 498 1.60 -11.71 -34.29
C LEU A 498 0.83 -11.35 -33.02
N THR A 499 0.97 -12.20 -32.02
CA THR A 499 0.45 -11.98 -30.67
C THR A 499 1.57 -11.90 -29.64
N ILE A 500 1.46 -10.95 -28.72
CA ILE A 500 2.36 -10.78 -27.57
C ILE A 500 1.61 -11.16 -26.30
N GLY A 501 2.16 -12.08 -25.52
CA GLY A 501 1.75 -12.41 -24.16
C GLY A 501 2.56 -11.60 -23.15
N THR A 502 1.89 -10.73 -22.40
CA THR A 502 2.51 -9.83 -21.41
C THR A 502 1.57 -9.57 -20.23
N SER A 503 2.04 -8.86 -19.20
CA SER A 503 1.20 -8.40 -18.10
C SER A 503 0.28 -7.26 -18.53
N GLU A 504 -0.89 -7.15 -17.91
CA GLU A 504 -1.81 -6.04 -18.16
C GLU A 504 -1.20 -4.66 -17.85
N PHE A 505 -0.30 -4.59 -16.86
CA PHE A 505 0.47 -3.37 -16.53
C PHE A 505 1.23 -2.84 -17.75
N LEU A 506 2.01 -3.71 -18.42
CA LEU A 506 2.73 -3.31 -19.63
C LEU A 506 1.77 -3.03 -20.79
N ALA A 507 0.70 -3.82 -20.91
CA ALA A 507 -0.30 -3.62 -21.95
C ALA A 507 -1.00 -2.26 -21.88
N ALA A 508 -1.17 -1.72 -20.67
CA ALA A 508 -1.71 -0.39 -20.43
C ALA A 508 -0.69 0.76 -20.63
N GLY A 509 0.57 0.45 -20.94
CA GLY A 509 1.63 1.44 -21.15
C GLY A 509 2.55 1.66 -19.94
N GLY A 510 2.45 0.82 -18.91
CA GLY A 510 3.34 0.84 -17.74
C GLY A 510 4.82 0.78 -18.13
N ASP A 511 5.70 1.35 -17.30
CA ASP A 511 7.14 1.53 -17.58
C ASP A 511 7.45 2.27 -18.90
N GLY A 512 6.47 3.00 -19.46
CA GLY A 512 6.62 3.76 -20.70
C GLY A 512 6.36 2.95 -21.97
N TYR A 513 5.92 1.68 -21.89
CA TYR A 513 5.59 0.84 -23.06
C TYR A 513 4.27 1.25 -23.74
N VAL A 514 4.06 2.55 -23.99
CA VAL A 514 2.82 3.14 -24.55
C VAL A 514 2.42 2.54 -25.90
N ALA A 515 3.38 2.01 -26.66
CA ALA A 515 3.14 1.33 -27.93
C ALA A 515 2.29 0.05 -27.77
N LEU A 516 2.38 -0.65 -26.63
CA LEU A 516 1.58 -1.85 -26.37
C LEU A 516 0.07 -1.53 -26.32
N ALA A 517 -0.31 -0.35 -25.82
CA ALA A 517 -1.70 0.09 -25.72
C ALA A 517 -2.34 0.38 -27.10
N GLN A 518 -1.54 0.50 -28.16
CA GLN A 518 -2.04 0.64 -29.53
C GLN A 518 -2.53 -0.69 -30.12
N GLY A 519 -2.08 -1.82 -29.57
CA GLY A 519 -2.47 -3.16 -30.01
C GLY A 519 -3.86 -3.56 -29.51
N ARG A 520 -4.44 -4.60 -30.11
CA ARG A 520 -5.74 -5.12 -29.66
C ARG A 520 -5.54 -6.08 -28.48
N ILE A 521 -5.88 -5.62 -27.29
CA ILE A 521 -5.72 -6.35 -26.03
C ILE A 521 -6.85 -7.37 -25.81
N GLN A 522 -6.48 -8.59 -25.41
CA GLN A 522 -7.39 -9.66 -25.01
C GLN A 522 -6.99 -10.15 -23.62
N ARG A 523 -7.89 -9.98 -22.65
CA ARG A 523 -7.73 -10.46 -21.27
C ARG A 523 -7.86 -11.98 -21.20
N THR A 524 -7.02 -12.62 -20.37
CA THR A 524 -7.01 -14.09 -20.22
C THR A 524 -7.63 -14.56 -18.91
N GLY A 525 -7.71 -13.69 -17.90
CA GLY A 525 -8.09 -14.03 -16.53
C GLY A 525 -7.04 -14.84 -15.77
N VAL A 526 -5.85 -15.03 -16.33
CA VAL A 526 -4.76 -15.81 -15.71
C VAL A 526 -3.81 -14.87 -14.98
N VAL A 527 -3.53 -15.14 -13.71
CA VAL A 527 -2.56 -14.38 -12.91
C VAL A 527 -1.14 -14.81 -13.28
N ASP A 528 -0.23 -13.84 -13.36
CA ASP A 528 1.15 -14.05 -13.78
C ASP A 528 1.89 -15.12 -12.93
N VAL A 529 1.78 -15.08 -11.60
CA VAL A 529 2.49 -16.01 -10.71
C VAL A 529 1.93 -17.42 -10.80
N ASP A 530 0.61 -17.55 -10.97
CA ASP A 530 -0.05 -18.84 -11.20
C ASP A 530 0.39 -19.45 -12.54
N ALA A 531 0.48 -18.62 -13.59
CA ALA A 531 1.01 -19.03 -14.88
C ALA A 531 2.46 -19.53 -14.79
N LEU A 532 3.32 -18.85 -14.02
CA LEU A 532 4.69 -19.27 -13.78
C LEU A 532 4.78 -20.61 -13.03
N ILE A 533 3.96 -20.78 -11.99
CA ILE A 533 3.87 -22.03 -11.22
C ILE A 533 3.49 -23.20 -12.12
N GLU A 534 2.43 -23.04 -12.91
CA GLU A 534 1.95 -24.09 -13.82
C GLU A 534 2.94 -24.36 -14.95
N TYR A 535 3.63 -23.33 -15.46
CA TYR A 535 4.70 -23.51 -16.44
C TYR A 535 5.87 -24.31 -15.88
N LEU A 536 6.34 -24.01 -14.67
CA LEU A 536 7.40 -24.78 -14.02
C LEU A 536 7.00 -26.23 -13.80
N ARG A 537 5.77 -26.49 -13.33
CA ARG A 537 5.21 -27.84 -13.20
C ARG A 537 5.16 -28.58 -14.55
N HIS A 538 4.91 -27.86 -15.65
CA HIS A 538 4.88 -28.43 -16.99
C HIS A 538 6.27 -28.85 -17.51
N LEU A 539 7.35 -28.13 -17.15
CA LEU A 539 8.71 -28.43 -17.60
C LEU A 539 9.26 -29.74 -17.00
N GLY A 540 8.81 -30.10 -15.80
CA GLY A 540 9.28 -31.28 -15.07
C GLY A 540 10.63 -31.07 -14.39
N ASP A 541 10.86 -31.82 -13.32
CA ASP A 541 12.03 -31.64 -12.45
C ASP A 541 13.25 -32.51 -12.88
N PRO A 542 14.49 -32.00 -12.71
CA PRO A 542 14.81 -30.61 -12.36
C PRO A 542 14.73 -29.68 -13.58
N VAL A 543 14.23 -28.46 -13.37
CA VAL A 543 14.14 -27.42 -14.39
C VAL A 543 15.50 -26.78 -14.61
N GLY A 544 15.98 -26.78 -15.86
CA GLY A 544 17.21 -26.10 -16.27
C GLY A 544 17.00 -24.62 -16.60
N ALA A 545 18.06 -23.82 -16.50
CA ALA A 545 18.02 -22.40 -16.81
C ALA A 545 17.67 -22.16 -18.29
N PRO A 546 16.71 -21.27 -18.61
CA PRO A 546 16.46 -20.86 -19.98
C PRO A 546 17.71 -20.26 -20.62
N ALA A 547 17.97 -20.63 -21.87
CA ALA A 547 19.11 -20.09 -22.62
C ALA A 547 18.98 -18.57 -22.82
N THR A 548 20.10 -17.87 -22.74
CA THR A 548 20.26 -16.48 -23.18
C THR A 548 20.69 -16.39 -24.64
N GLY A 549 20.84 -15.18 -25.18
CA GLY A 549 21.18 -14.94 -26.58
C GLY A 549 19.95 -14.77 -27.47
N ARG A 550 18.82 -14.38 -26.89
CA ARG A 550 17.64 -13.91 -27.63
C ARG A 550 17.85 -12.49 -28.12
N TRP A 551 18.72 -11.72 -27.45
CA TRP A 551 19.26 -10.44 -27.91
C TRP A 551 20.70 -10.64 -28.41
N ASP A 552 20.90 -10.48 -29.71
CA ASP A 552 22.19 -10.66 -30.40
C ASP A 552 22.72 -9.29 -30.83
N GLY A 553 23.47 -8.65 -29.92
CA GLY A 553 24.11 -7.35 -30.15
C GLY A 553 25.47 -7.51 -30.82
N SER A 554 25.63 -6.97 -32.03
CA SER A 554 26.84 -7.12 -32.86
C SER A 554 27.49 -5.79 -33.24
#